data_AF-E9MWA3-F1
#
_entry.id   AF-E9MWA3-F1
#
_cell.length_a   1.000
_cell.length_b   1.000
_cell.length_c   1.000
_cell.angle_alpha   90.00
_cell.angle_beta   90.00
_cell.angle_gamma   90.00
#
_symmetry.space_group_name_H-M   'P 1'
#
loop_
_entity.id
_entity.type
_entity.pdbx_description
1 polymer ?
#
loop_
_entity_poly.entity_id
_entity_poly.type
_entity_poly.pdbx_seq_one_letter_code
_entity_poly.pdbx_strand_id
1 'polypeptide(L)'
;TSVHWHGLEIPIEMDGVPGVGQRPVMPGETFVYEFTLHQEGTFFYHSHMAMQEMMGMLGAMILHPQKPYTPAVDKDFAILLQEYAVLPNNSVPNSMAMEYNWLTFNGKASPASTPLIVRLGERVRVRLINLGMDHHPIHLHGFTFWITAHEGARQPESLWVRGNTALVGVAQARDLEFVAERHGDWMLHCHLL
;
A
#
# COMPACT_ATOMS: atom_id res chain seq x y z
N THR A 1 -18.84 10.34 5.16
CA THR A 1 -17.73 9.49 4.69
C THR A 1 -18.16 8.77 3.43
N SER A 2 -17.24 8.10 2.75
CA SER A 2 -17.50 7.12 1.68
C SER A 2 -16.27 6.24 1.58
N VAL A 3 -16.33 5.12 0.85
CA VAL A 3 -15.15 4.29 0.57
C VAL A 3 -14.97 4.21 -0.93
N HIS A 4 -13.84 4.72 -1.43
CA HIS A 4 -13.42 4.51 -2.81
C HIS A 4 -12.48 3.31 -2.90
N TRP A 5 -12.69 2.50 -3.92
CA TRP A 5 -11.96 1.27 -4.17
C TRP A 5 -10.92 1.50 -5.26
N HIS A 6 -9.76 2.02 -4.86
CA HIS A 6 -8.76 2.56 -5.76
C HIS A 6 -8.23 1.51 -6.73
N GLY A 7 -8.42 1.76 -8.03
CA GLY A 7 -7.97 0.91 -9.12
C GLY A 7 -8.94 -0.21 -9.49
N LEU A 8 -10.09 -0.33 -8.81
CA LEU A 8 -11.10 -1.32 -9.18
C LEU A 8 -12.00 -0.83 -10.32
N GLU A 9 -12.26 -1.73 -11.25
CA GLU A 9 -13.15 -1.57 -12.39
C GLU A 9 -14.57 -2.02 -11.98
N ILE A 10 -15.28 -1.14 -11.28
CA ILE A 10 -16.60 -1.42 -10.69
C ILE A 10 -17.67 -0.44 -11.22
N PRO A 11 -18.97 -0.75 -11.06
CA PRO A 11 -20.04 0.18 -11.42
C PRO A 11 -19.87 1.53 -10.72
N ILE A 12 -20.18 2.61 -11.45
CA ILE A 12 -19.97 3.99 -10.97
C ILE A 12 -20.73 4.26 -9.66
N GLU A 13 -21.89 3.63 -9.47
CA GLU A 13 -22.72 3.75 -8.25
C GLU A 13 -22.03 3.17 -7.01
N MET A 14 -21.02 2.34 -7.20
CA MET A 14 -20.24 1.67 -6.15
C MET A 14 -18.81 2.22 -6.03
N ASP A 15 -18.45 3.20 -6.86
CA ASP A 15 -17.09 3.76 -6.94
C ASP A 15 -16.68 4.54 -5.68
N GLY A 16 -17.63 4.99 -4.86
CA GLY A 16 -17.28 5.63 -3.60
C GLY A 16 -17.07 7.13 -3.64
N VAL A 17 -17.27 7.79 -4.79
CA VAL A 17 -17.03 9.23 -4.97
C VAL A 17 -18.31 10.04 -4.74
N PRO A 18 -18.40 10.81 -3.63
CA PRO A 18 -19.60 11.58 -3.33
C PRO A 18 -19.83 12.71 -4.33
N GLY A 19 -21.06 12.84 -4.81
CA GLY A 19 -21.44 13.82 -5.84
C GLY A 19 -21.26 13.32 -7.29
N VAL A 20 -20.66 12.14 -7.49
CA VAL A 20 -20.56 11.48 -8.79
C VAL A 20 -21.39 10.20 -8.80
N GLY A 21 -20.92 9.15 -8.11
CA GLY A 21 -21.55 7.84 -8.08
C GLY A 21 -22.53 7.64 -6.92
N GLN A 22 -22.32 8.36 -5.81
CA GLN A 22 -23.14 8.24 -4.62
C GLN A 22 -23.28 9.55 -3.85
N ARG A 23 -24.16 9.57 -2.85
CA ARG A 23 -24.17 10.61 -1.81
C ARG A 23 -23.17 10.26 -0.70
N PRO A 24 -22.64 11.25 0.04
CA PRO A 24 -21.87 10.97 1.25
C PRO A 24 -22.70 10.16 2.25
N VAL A 25 -22.09 9.19 2.91
CA VAL A 25 -22.68 8.48 4.06
C VAL A 25 -22.60 9.40 5.27
N MET A 26 -23.75 9.87 5.76
CA MET A 26 -23.82 10.81 6.88
C MET A 26 -23.64 10.08 8.22
N PRO A 27 -23.34 10.80 9.32
CA PRO A 27 -23.27 10.19 10.65
C PRO A 27 -24.56 9.43 11.00
N GLY A 28 -24.42 8.16 11.39
CA GLY A 28 -25.55 7.27 11.71
C GLY A 28 -26.19 6.57 10.50
N GLU A 29 -25.79 6.90 9.27
CA GLU A 29 -26.26 6.22 8.07
C GLU A 29 -25.42 4.99 7.73
N THR A 30 -25.97 4.13 6.87
CA THR A 30 -25.30 2.95 6.33
C THR A 30 -25.45 2.94 4.82
N PHE A 31 -24.38 2.56 4.13
CA PHE A 31 -24.37 2.31 2.69
C PHE A 31 -23.75 0.94 2.45
N VAL A 32 -24.31 0.19 1.50
CA VAL A 32 -23.83 -1.14 1.13
C VAL A 32 -23.20 -1.05 -0.24
N TYR A 33 -21.91 -1.42 -0.33
CA TYR A 33 -21.22 -1.59 -1.59
C TYR A 33 -21.42 -3.02 -2.09
N GLU A 34 -21.92 -3.19 -3.31
CA GLU A 34 -22.12 -4.50 -3.94
C GLU A 34 -21.64 -4.46 -5.39
N PHE A 35 -20.60 -5.23 -5.69
CA PHE A 35 -20.02 -5.34 -7.02
C PHE A 35 -19.31 -6.67 -7.20
N THR A 36 -19.07 -7.03 -8.47
CA THR A 36 -18.32 -8.24 -8.84
C THR A 36 -16.88 -7.87 -9.16
N LEU A 37 -15.93 -8.66 -8.67
CA LEU A 37 -14.51 -8.50 -8.93
C LEU A 37 -14.06 -9.42 -10.07
N HIS A 38 -13.40 -8.86 -11.09
CA HIS A 38 -12.74 -9.62 -12.15
C HIS A 38 -11.22 -9.40 -12.20
N GLN A 39 -10.70 -8.40 -11.48
CA GLN A 39 -9.27 -8.09 -11.41
C GLN A 39 -8.54 -8.93 -10.35
N GLU A 40 -7.21 -8.93 -10.46
CA GLU A 40 -6.27 -9.52 -9.51
C GLU A 40 -5.10 -8.54 -9.29
N GLY A 41 -4.40 -8.62 -8.15
CA GLY A 41 -3.24 -7.80 -7.84
C GLY A 41 -3.33 -7.02 -6.52
N THR A 42 -2.50 -5.99 -6.40
CA THR A 42 -2.41 -5.10 -5.23
C THR A 42 -3.24 -3.85 -5.49
N PHE A 43 -4.36 -3.73 -4.77
CA PHE A 43 -5.20 -2.55 -4.73
C PHE A 43 -5.31 -2.03 -3.30
N PHE A 44 -6.09 -0.98 -3.11
CA PHE A 44 -6.35 -0.39 -1.81
C PHE A 44 -7.68 0.36 -1.83
N TYR A 45 -8.17 0.70 -0.64
CA TYR A 45 -9.34 1.54 -0.49
C TYR A 45 -9.00 2.69 0.45
N HIS A 46 -9.72 3.79 0.31
CA HIS A 46 -9.61 4.92 1.20
C HIS A 46 -10.92 5.70 1.27
N SER A 47 -11.07 6.51 2.32
CA SER A 47 -12.15 7.48 2.34
C SER A 47 -12.00 8.45 1.17
N HIS A 48 -13.12 8.77 0.51
CA HIS A 48 -13.14 9.77 -0.57
C HIS A 48 -13.83 11.07 -0.10
N MET A 49 -13.70 11.37 1.19
CA MET A 49 -14.11 12.64 1.81
C MET A 49 -12.88 13.38 2.32
N ALA A 50 -12.87 14.70 2.11
CA ALA A 50 -11.70 15.57 2.31
C ALA A 50 -10.77 15.15 3.46
N MET A 51 -9.62 14.59 3.07
CA MET A 51 -8.46 14.30 3.91
C MET A 51 -8.71 13.32 5.07
N GLN A 52 -9.79 12.54 5.02
CA GLN A 52 -10.04 11.47 5.99
C GLN A 52 -9.04 10.32 5.87
N GLU A 53 -8.50 10.10 4.68
CA GLU A 53 -7.41 9.16 4.40
C GLU A 53 -6.14 9.50 5.19
N MET A 54 -5.81 10.79 5.36
CA MET A 54 -4.68 11.26 6.18
C MET A 54 -4.92 11.07 7.68
N MET A 55 -6.15 10.72 8.08
CA MET A 55 -6.49 10.31 9.45
C MET A 55 -6.44 8.78 9.62
N GLY A 56 -6.02 8.04 8.59
CA GLY A 56 -5.92 6.58 8.60
C GLY A 56 -7.17 5.85 8.12
N MET A 57 -8.15 6.54 7.50
CA MET A 57 -9.32 5.89 6.89
C MET A 57 -8.97 5.27 5.54
N LEU A 58 -8.18 4.20 5.57
CA LEU A 58 -7.60 3.56 4.40
C LEU A 58 -7.23 2.10 4.69
N GLY A 59 -6.97 1.32 3.64
CA GLY A 59 -6.50 -0.06 3.79
C GLY A 59 -6.07 -0.70 2.48
N ALA A 60 -5.30 -1.79 2.57
CA ALA A 60 -4.95 -2.60 1.42
C ALA A 60 -6.12 -3.50 0.99
N MET A 61 -6.24 -3.75 -0.31
CA MET A 61 -7.17 -4.71 -0.90
C MET A 61 -6.40 -5.60 -1.87
N ILE A 62 -6.11 -6.83 -1.44
CA ILE A 62 -5.32 -7.78 -2.23
C ILE A 62 -6.28 -8.75 -2.92
N LEU A 63 -6.28 -8.74 -4.24
CA LEU A 63 -7.09 -9.65 -5.05
C LEU A 63 -6.20 -10.80 -5.54
N HIS A 64 -6.40 -11.99 -4.97
CA HIS A 64 -5.62 -13.15 -5.36
C HIS A 64 -5.99 -13.64 -6.76
N PRO A 65 -5.01 -14.03 -7.58
CA PRO A 65 -5.29 -14.52 -8.92
C PRO A 65 -5.99 -15.88 -8.87
N GLN A 66 -6.89 -16.14 -9.82
CA GLN A 66 -7.55 -17.46 -9.92
C GLN A 66 -6.53 -18.57 -10.21
N LYS A 67 -5.50 -18.24 -11.00
CA LYS A 67 -4.35 -19.11 -11.26
C LYS A 67 -3.16 -18.57 -10.47
N PRO A 68 -2.58 -19.36 -9.56
CA PRO A 68 -1.42 -18.91 -8.80
C PRO A 68 -0.30 -18.42 -9.71
N TYR A 69 0.29 -17.27 -9.35
CA TYR A 69 1.43 -16.77 -10.09
C TYR A 69 2.60 -17.75 -10.06
N THR A 70 3.30 -17.85 -11.18
CA THR A 70 4.55 -18.59 -11.29
C THR A 70 5.69 -17.61 -11.49
N PRO A 71 6.78 -17.71 -10.72
CA PRO A 71 6.96 -18.57 -9.54
C PRO A 71 6.09 -18.13 -8.34
N ALA A 72 5.71 -19.09 -7.51
CA ALA A 72 4.97 -18.85 -6.27
C ALA A 72 5.89 -18.21 -5.21
N VAL A 73 5.28 -17.51 -4.25
CA VAL A 73 5.98 -16.85 -3.13
C VAL A 73 5.67 -17.61 -1.84
N ASP A 74 6.66 -17.72 -0.96
CA ASP A 74 6.52 -18.39 0.35
C ASP A 74 6.00 -17.43 1.42
N LYS A 75 6.33 -16.13 1.28
CA LYS A 75 5.89 -15.05 2.17
C LYS A 75 5.38 -13.88 1.34
N ASP A 76 4.25 -13.31 1.76
CA ASP A 76 3.63 -12.15 1.12
C ASP A 76 3.28 -11.13 2.21
N PHE A 77 3.92 -9.96 2.17
CA PHE A 77 3.74 -8.88 3.13
C PHE A 77 3.13 -7.67 2.45
N ALA A 78 2.21 -6.99 3.13
CA ALA A 78 1.69 -5.69 2.71
C ALA A 78 2.19 -4.59 3.65
N ILE A 79 2.72 -3.52 3.06
CA ILE A 79 3.19 -2.33 3.75
C ILE A 79 2.51 -1.12 3.14
N LEU A 80 1.70 -0.46 3.96
CA LEU A 80 1.07 0.81 3.68
C LEU A 80 2.04 1.89 4.15
N LEU A 81 2.50 2.71 3.22
CA LEU A 81 3.27 3.91 3.48
C LEU A 81 2.27 5.01 3.80
N GLN A 82 2.40 5.60 5.00
CA GLN A 82 1.49 6.64 5.47
C GLN A 82 2.26 7.74 6.15
N GLU A 83 1.70 8.94 6.08
CA GLU A 83 2.30 10.15 6.61
C GLU A 83 1.31 10.86 7.52
N TYR A 84 1.83 11.42 8.61
CA TYR A 84 1.01 12.16 9.56
C TYR A 84 1.71 13.44 9.97
N ALA A 85 0.91 14.50 10.13
CA ALA A 85 1.33 15.74 10.74
C ALA A 85 0.76 15.82 12.16
N VAL A 86 1.54 15.41 13.16
CA VAL A 86 1.14 15.39 14.56
C VAL A 86 2.03 16.34 15.36
N LEU A 87 1.49 17.51 15.69
CA LEU A 87 2.19 18.50 16.52
C LEU A 87 2.33 18.02 17.97
N PRO A 88 3.34 18.51 18.71
CA PRO A 88 3.45 18.24 20.15
C PRO A 88 2.15 18.53 20.88
N ASN A 89 1.75 17.63 21.77
CA ASN A 89 0.52 17.68 22.57
C ASN A 89 -0.81 17.55 21.78
N ASN A 90 -0.77 17.17 20.50
CA ASN A 90 -1.98 16.83 19.75
C ASN A 90 -2.15 15.31 19.66
N SER A 91 -3.38 14.82 19.87
CA SER A 91 -3.74 13.41 19.74
C SER A 91 -4.39 13.09 18.40
N VAL A 92 -4.64 14.09 17.56
CA VAL A 92 -5.27 13.95 16.24
C VAL A 92 -4.33 14.55 15.19
N PRO A 93 -4.06 13.84 14.08
CA PRO A 93 -3.24 14.41 13.01
C PRO A 93 -3.92 15.62 12.37
N ASN A 94 -3.13 16.63 12.02
CA ASN A 94 -3.56 17.72 11.15
C ASN A 94 -3.62 17.19 9.72
N SER A 95 -4.80 16.68 9.32
CA SER A 95 -5.01 16.14 7.98
C SER A 95 -4.89 17.18 6.87
N MET A 96 -4.95 18.47 7.18
CA MET A 96 -4.82 19.58 6.22
C MET A 96 -3.37 20.07 6.03
N ALA A 97 -2.41 19.48 6.74
CA ALA A 97 -1.01 19.84 6.58
C ALA A 97 -0.49 19.46 5.19
N MET A 98 0.52 20.17 4.73
CA MET A 98 1.30 19.83 3.53
C MET A 98 2.76 19.49 3.86
N GLU A 99 3.08 19.43 5.16
CA GLU A 99 4.36 18.98 5.68
C GLU A 99 4.09 17.94 6.77
N TYR A 100 4.74 16.79 6.66
CA TYR A 100 4.54 15.64 7.52
C TYR A 100 5.76 15.42 8.40
N ASN A 101 5.53 15.12 9.68
CA ASN A 101 6.60 14.90 10.65
C ASN A 101 6.67 13.44 11.15
N TRP A 102 5.74 12.60 10.71
CA TRP A 102 5.74 11.16 10.96
C TRP A 102 5.56 10.40 9.65
N LEU A 103 6.55 9.59 9.32
CA LEU A 103 6.48 8.61 8.24
C LEU A 103 6.33 7.23 8.88
N THR A 104 5.40 6.43 8.38
CA THR A 104 5.03 5.17 9.01
C THR A 104 4.87 4.04 8.01
N PHE A 105 5.16 2.83 8.47
CA PHE A 105 4.75 1.59 7.83
C PHE A 105 3.60 1.01 8.64
N ASN A 106 2.43 0.82 8.03
CA ASN A 106 1.23 0.29 8.68
C ASN A 106 0.88 1.03 9.99
N GLY A 107 0.97 2.37 9.98
CA GLY A 107 0.66 3.22 11.13
C GLY A 107 1.69 3.21 12.27
N LYS A 108 2.87 2.60 12.08
CA LYS A 108 3.98 2.64 13.05
C LYS A 108 5.24 3.24 12.45
N ALA A 109 5.84 4.18 13.18
CA ALA A 109 7.19 4.67 12.90
C ALA A 109 8.24 3.83 13.65
N SER A 110 9.46 3.79 13.13
CA SER A 110 10.60 3.17 13.82
C SER A 110 10.83 3.83 15.19
N PRO A 111 11.22 3.08 16.25
CA PRO A 111 11.49 1.63 16.29
C PRO A 111 10.25 0.76 16.59
N ALA A 112 9.04 1.30 16.53
CA ALA A 112 7.81 0.59 16.89
C ALA A 112 7.25 -0.31 15.77
N SER A 113 7.92 -0.37 14.61
CA SER A 113 7.54 -1.25 13.51
C SER A 113 7.86 -2.72 13.82
N THR A 114 7.11 -3.63 13.19
CA THR A 114 7.34 -5.08 13.33
C THR A 114 8.32 -5.56 12.26
N PRO A 115 9.34 -6.36 12.60
CA PRO A 115 10.26 -6.92 11.61
C PRO A 115 9.56 -7.92 10.67
N LEU A 116 9.99 -7.96 9.41
CA LEU A 116 9.54 -8.95 8.43
C LEU A 116 10.35 -10.24 8.61
N ILE A 117 9.78 -11.24 9.30
CA ILE A 117 10.48 -12.48 9.61
C ILE A 117 10.32 -13.50 8.47
N VAL A 118 11.45 -13.92 7.90
CA VAL A 118 11.52 -14.87 6.78
C VAL A 118 12.62 -15.91 7.04
N ARG A 119 12.52 -17.07 6.40
CA ARG A 119 13.52 -18.14 6.46
C ARG A 119 14.48 -18.06 5.28
N LEU A 120 15.70 -18.57 5.47
CA LEU A 120 16.66 -18.72 4.38
C LEU A 120 16.05 -19.59 3.27
N GLY A 121 16.13 -19.11 2.03
CA GLY A 121 15.62 -19.78 0.83
C GLY A 121 14.18 -19.44 0.46
N GLU A 122 13.43 -18.75 1.33
CA GLU A 122 12.06 -18.31 1.00
C GLU A 122 12.08 -17.24 -0.10
N ARG A 123 11.18 -17.37 -1.08
CA ARG A 123 10.82 -16.29 -1.99
C ARG A 123 9.80 -15.40 -1.31
N VAL A 124 10.15 -14.13 -1.18
CA VAL A 124 9.38 -13.12 -0.44
C VAL A 124 8.81 -12.11 -1.40
N ARG A 125 7.52 -11.80 -1.26
CA ARG A 125 6.86 -10.64 -1.86
C ARG A 125 6.62 -9.57 -0.80
N VAL A 126 6.95 -8.33 -1.13
CA VAL A 126 6.60 -7.14 -0.35
C VAL A 126 5.79 -6.21 -1.24
N ARG A 127 4.52 -6.01 -0.90
CA ARG A 127 3.58 -5.10 -1.55
C ARG A 127 3.66 -3.76 -0.86
N LEU A 128 4.21 -2.77 -1.55
CA LEU A 128 4.30 -1.41 -1.07
C LEU A 128 3.11 -0.63 -1.63
N ILE A 129 2.33 0.01 -0.76
CA ILE A 129 1.17 0.81 -1.15
C ILE A 129 1.36 2.19 -0.54
N ASN A 130 1.52 3.21 -1.36
CA ASN A 130 1.72 4.56 -0.90
C ASN A 130 0.39 5.30 -0.77
N LEU A 131 0.02 5.58 0.47
CA LEU A 131 -1.16 6.34 0.85
C LEU A 131 -0.78 7.63 1.59
N GLY A 132 0.48 8.04 1.48
CA GLY A 132 0.95 9.38 1.85
C GLY A 132 0.78 10.37 0.69
N MET A 133 1.29 11.58 0.89
CA MET A 133 1.32 12.65 -0.09
C MET A 133 2.72 12.94 -0.66
N ASP A 134 3.77 12.32 -0.13
CA ASP A 134 5.11 12.32 -0.75
C ASP A 134 5.42 11.02 -1.50
N HIS A 135 6.45 11.07 -2.35
CA HIS A 135 7.02 9.89 -2.99
C HIS A 135 8.03 9.22 -2.06
N HIS A 136 7.97 7.89 -1.96
CA HIS A 136 8.87 7.14 -1.08
C HIS A 136 9.81 6.22 -1.86
N PRO A 137 11.13 6.50 -1.88
CA PRO A 137 12.12 5.54 -2.35
C PRO A 137 12.35 4.47 -1.27
N ILE A 138 11.84 3.25 -1.47
CA ILE A 138 12.01 2.16 -0.50
C ILE A 138 13.24 1.33 -0.84
N HIS A 139 14.20 1.27 0.08
CA HIS A 139 15.47 0.59 -0.06
C HIS A 139 15.54 -0.67 0.82
N LEU A 140 16.04 -1.77 0.25
CA LEU A 140 16.30 -3.02 0.97
C LEU A 140 17.80 -3.30 1.01
N HIS A 141 18.33 -3.39 2.23
CA HIS A 141 19.71 -3.79 2.45
C HIS A 141 19.92 -5.27 2.13
N GLY A 142 21.15 -5.63 1.78
CA GLY A 142 21.57 -7.03 1.66
C GLY A 142 20.99 -7.79 0.48
N PHE A 143 20.03 -7.25 -0.27
CA PHE A 143 19.39 -7.91 -1.42
C PHE A 143 19.26 -6.99 -2.63
N THR A 144 19.17 -7.61 -3.80
CA THR A 144 18.48 -7.03 -4.94
C THR A 144 17.13 -7.73 -5.07
N PHE A 145 16.14 -7.03 -5.57
CA PHE A 145 14.79 -7.53 -5.80
C PHE A 145 14.36 -7.22 -7.23
N TRP A 146 13.29 -7.89 -7.64
CA TRP A 146 12.57 -7.63 -8.87
C TRP A 146 11.30 -6.85 -8.55
N ILE A 147 11.04 -5.76 -9.28
CA ILE A 147 9.72 -5.15 -9.33
C ILE A 147 8.90 -6.01 -10.29
N THR A 148 7.91 -6.71 -9.75
CA THR A 148 7.15 -7.75 -10.49
C THR A 148 5.72 -7.35 -10.81
N ALA A 149 5.16 -6.39 -10.08
CA ALA A 149 3.82 -5.87 -10.31
C ALA A 149 3.75 -4.38 -10.00
N HIS A 150 2.80 -3.74 -10.67
CA HIS A 150 2.33 -2.39 -10.42
C HIS A 150 0.83 -2.47 -10.03
N GLU A 151 0.16 -1.33 -9.97
CA GLU A 151 -1.30 -1.27 -9.88
C GLU A 151 -1.89 -1.94 -11.13
N GLY A 152 -2.62 -3.05 -10.96
CA GLY A 152 -3.20 -3.79 -12.10
C GLY A 152 -2.56 -5.15 -12.41
N ALA A 153 -2.06 -5.86 -11.40
CA ALA A 153 -1.56 -7.25 -11.43
C ALA A 153 -0.07 -7.44 -11.79
N ARG A 154 0.37 -8.70 -11.63
CA ARG A 154 1.74 -9.13 -11.92
C ARG A 154 2.03 -9.06 -13.41
N GLN A 155 3.17 -8.48 -13.76
CA GLN A 155 3.63 -8.35 -15.14
C GLN A 155 4.34 -9.63 -15.62
N PRO A 156 4.39 -9.88 -16.94
CA PRO A 156 5.27 -10.88 -17.53
C PRO A 156 6.73 -10.73 -17.07
N GLU A 157 7.43 -11.85 -16.89
CA GLU A 157 8.81 -11.86 -16.37
C GLU A 157 9.79 -11.03 -17.22
N SER A 158 9.54 -10.91 -18.53
CA SER A 158 10.32 -10.08 -19.44
C SER A 158 10.28 -8.58 -19.13
N LEU A 159 9.32 -8.12 -18.33
CA LEU A 159 9.17 -6.71 -17.93
C LEU A 159 9.67 -6.45 -16.52
N TRP A 160 10.13 -7.47 -15.78
CA TRP A 160 10.58 -7.27 -14.42
C TRP A 160 11.87 -6.44 -14.39
N VAL A 161 11.87 -5.43 -13.53
CA VAL A 161 13.03 -4.54 -13.37
C VAL A 161 13.76 -4.93 -12.09
N ARG A 162 15.07 -5.16 -12.19
CA ARG A 162 15.92 -5.47 -11.03
C ARG A 162 16.46 -4.20 -10.40
N GLY A 163 16.43 -4.13 -9.08
CA GLY A 163 17.01 -3.03 -8.31
C GLY A 163 17.22 -3.39 -6.85
N ASN A 164 17.58 -2.39 -6.06
CA ASN A 164 17.64 -2.45 -4.60
C ASN A 164 16.88 -1.29 -3.92
N THR A 165 16.39 -0.34 -4.72
CA THR A 165 15.53 0.77 -4.30
C THR A 165 14.39 0.91 -5.30
N ALA A 166 13.16 1.06 -4.81
CA ALA A 166 11.98 1.27 -5.63
C ALA A 166 11.29 2.57 -5.22
N LEU A 167 11.09 3.49 -6.17
CA LEU A 167 10.25 4.67 -5.95
C LEU A 167 8.78 4.25 -5.99
N VAL A 168 8.06 4.51 -4.91
CA VAL A 168 6.60 4.34 -4.82
C VAL A 168 5.97 5.73 -4.88
N GLY A 169 5.33 6.04 -5.99
CA GLY A 169 4.65 7.32 -6.21
C GLY A 169 3.46 7.52 -5.27
N VAL A 170 2.88 8.71 -5.22
CA VAL A 170 1.64 8.96 -4.46
C VAL A 170 0.50 8.18 -5.09
N ALA A 171 -0.34 7.55 -4.26
CA ALA A 171 -1.46 6.71 -4.70
C ALA A 171 -1.02 5.59 -5.66
N GLN A 172 0.17 5.02 -5.38
CA GLN A 172 0.74 3.95 -6.19
C GLN A 172 1.05 2.70 -5.36
N ALA A 173 1.03 1.55 -6.02
CA ALA A 173 1.44 0.26 -5.48
C ALA A 173 2.58 -0.37 -6.30
N ARG A 174 3.49 -1.06 -5.62
CA ARG A 174 4.61 -1.80 -6.20
C ARG A 174 4.81 -3.12 -5.47
N ASP A 175 4.93 -4.21 -6.20
CA ASP A 175 5.27 -5.51 -5.63
C ASP A 175 6.73 -5.84 -5.89
N LEU A 176 7.49 -5.97 -4.82
CA LEU A 176 8.90 -6.38 -4.84
C LEU A 176 9.01 -7.87 -4.54
N GLU A 177 9.79 -8.60 -5.32
CA GLU A 177 10.10 -10.00 -5.04
C GLU A 177 11.61 -10.26 -4.98
N PHE A 178 12.03 -11.01 -3.96
CA PHE A 178 13.41 -11.48 -3.81
C PHE A 178 13.44 -12.86 -3.15
N VAL A 179 14.59 -13.54 -3.22
CA VAL A 179 14.84 -14.78 -2.49
C VAL A 179 15.77 -14.46 -1.32
N ALA A 180 15.39 -14.91 -0.12
CA ALA A 180 16.14 -14.71 1.11
C ALA A 180 17.37 -15.63 1.18
N GLU A 181 18.38 -15.37 0.37
CA GLU A 181 19.58 -16.22 0.21
C GLU A 181 20.70 -15.93 1.22
N ARG A 182 20.54 -14.94 2.11
CA ARG A 182 21.57 -14.50 3.06
C ARG A 182 20.99 -14.35 4.45
N HIS A 183 21.69 -14.90 5.45
CA HIS A 183 21.39 -14.68 6.87
C HIS A 183 21.74 -13.25 7.30
N GLY A 184 21.02 -12.74 8.30
CA GLY A 184 21.27 -11.45 8.93
C GLY A 184 20.01 -10.62 9.10
N ASP A 185 20.13 -9.54 9.88
CA ASP A 185 19.09 -8.53 10.03
C ASP A 185 19.36 -7.42 9.01
N TRP A 186 18.47 -7.29 8.03
CA TRP A 186 18.62 -6.36 6.92
C TRP A 186 17.54 -5.29 6.99
N MET A 187 17.94 -4.02 6.94
CA MET A 187 16.99 -2.91 7.00
C MET A 187 16.19 -2.79 5.69
N LEU A 188 14.89 -2.60 5.83
CA LEU A 188 13.99 -2.10 4.80
C LEU A 188 13.49 -0.74 5.27
N HIS A 189 13.79 0.31 4.52
CA HIS A 189 13.43 1.68 4.95
C HIS A 189 13.15 2.60 3.76
N CYS A 190 12.46 3.71 4.04
CA CYS A 190 12.39 4.82 3.11
C CYS A 190 13.75 5.53 3.08
N HIS A 191 14.19 5.92 1.88
CA HIS A 191 15.46 6.57 1.61
C HIS A 191 15.27 8.08 1.30
N LEU A 192 14.14 8.63 1.74
CA LEU A 192 13.92 10.07 1.81
C LEU A 192 14.78 10.58 2.98
N LEU A 193 15.69 11.53 2.69
CA LEU A 193 16.69 12.07 3.62
C LEU A 193 16.18 13.30 4.34
#